data_AF-A0A210PP29-F1
#
_entry.id   AF-A0A210PP29-F1
#
_cell.length_a   1.000
_cell.length_b   1.000
_cell.length_c   1.000
_cell.angle_alpha   90.00
_cell.angle_beta   90.00
_cell.angle_gamma   90.00
#
_symmetry.space_group_name_H-M   'P 1'
#
loop_
_entity.id
_entity.type
_entity.pdbx_description
1 polymer ?
#
loop_
_entity_poly.entity_id
_entity_poly.type
_entity_poly.pdbx_seq_one_letter_code
_entity_poly.pdbx_strand_id
1 'polypeptide(L)'
;MDLSWSHHLKTDAPTLVKNVRSEVKKHMDFITSNMGKLDNVSRALNEGHRMLGNILCQKCLGAVKSKRIEMQSKNETSHKKKKLMKLSPECQQVVNEITNVFMKLERSQSENRGNEEYCTLEEYYQQEMVEMENMHIEKILNIHDEMREKENEYKKDIKDKEAEVRNVRKQLEDMTTERDDGKRRNDAMSKKLQSYDKTESELRELKNEHKRLKEDLDRKECNIKKQKRELDTKEEDIRRYRPSSSGYITGSFAGNKELARLKEELNSSDKELQTLRKENENLKLERGDLLQQNGKLQDEKYSLKETIDSRDEELQKSRRDNENLKLEQIELIGSLQDEKRSLKEKLGGTVDELNSRKSQLEVLLKAKRKQIVMGLWKERSGMGKTMVDIITKELIRSVGGQLGRDNIDLTIRPCKTTSDISGAPLLVLCLNMSRIGTNIQDAIEGIQADRTNVFVLVLHHTNKDNLSSLTPTSLRVTGSELRKLGGIIDMAFSSDSGLYECDLNNNAAEKITSIMRKYMTV
;
A
#
# COMPACT_ATOMS: atom_id res chain seq x y z
N MET A 1 -43.40 3.32 19.27
CA MET A 1 -43.11 2.51 18.07
C MET A 1 -41.62 2.36 18.00
N ASP A 2 -41.13 1.18 18.36
CA ASP A 2 -39.71 0.87 18.45
C ASP A 2 -39.19 0.55 17.04
N LEU A 3 -38.37 1.43 16.45
CA LEU A 3 -37.79 1.25 15.12
C LEU A 3 -36.49 0.45 15.23
N SER A 4 -36.59 -0.79 15.73
CA SER A 4 -35.47 -1.72 15.68
C SER A 4 -35.36 -2.29 14.26
N TRP A 5 -34.38 -1.82 13.49
CA TRP A 5 -34.06 -2.37 12.18
C TRP A 5 -33.68 -3.85 12.32
N SER A 6 -34.22 -4.71 11.45
CA SER A 6 -33.94 -6.14 11.47
C SER A 6 -32.44 -6.40 11.28
N HIS A 7 -31.94 -7.45 11.93
CA HIS A 7 -30.50 -7.76 11.96
C HIS A 7 -29.90 -7.97 10.54
N HIS A 8 -30.73 -8.38 9.58
CA HIS A 8 -30.34 -8.55 8.17
C HIS A 8 -30.09 -7.22 7.45
N LEU A 9 -30.81 -6.14 7.79
CA LEU A 9 -30.60 -4.84 7.19
C LEU A 9 -29.32 -4.15 7.71
N LYS A 10 -28.87 -4.50 8.93
CA LYS A 10 -27.61 -3.97 9.50
C LYS A 10 -26.36 -4.53 8.82
N THR A 11 -26.40 -5.78 8.37
CA THR A 11 -25.26 -6.41 7.67
C THR A 11 -25.08 -5.89 6.24
N ASP A 12 -26.15 -5.46 5.58
CA ASP A 12 -26.10 -5.00 4.19
C ASP A 12 -25.99 -3.47 4.03
N ALA A 13 -26.25 -2.71 5.10
CA ALA A 13 -26.15 -1.25 5.08
C ALA A 13 -24.78 -0.72 4.64
N PRO A 14 -23.62 -1.27 5.05
CA PRO A 14 -22.32 -0.80 4.57
C PRO A 14 -22.13 -1.00 3.07
N THR A 15 -22.65 -2.11 2.53
CA THR A 15 -22.59 -2.44 1.10
C THR A 15 -23.48 -1.51 0.28
N LEU A 16 -24.70 -1.23 0.76
CA LEU A 16 -25.63 -0.26 0.17
C LEU A 16 -25.03 1.16 0.16
N VAL A 17 -24.46 1.61 1.28
CA VAL A 17 -23.81 2.93 1.36
C VAL A 17 -22.61 3.00 0.41
N LYS A 18 -21.82 1.93 0.29
CA LYS A 18 -20.70 1.85 -0.65
C LYS A 18 -21.16 1.94 -2.11
N ASN A 19 -22.26 1.25 -2.45
CA ASN A 19 -22.83 1.27 -3.80
C ASN A 19 -23.43 2.64 -4.15
N VAL A 20 -24.20 3.25 -3.24
CA VAL A 20 -24.74 4.61 -3.42
C VAL A 20 -23.62 5.64 -3.57
N ARG A 21 -22.56 5.53 -2.76
CA ARG A 21 -21.40 6.43 -2.86
C ARG A 21 -20.66 6.28 -4.19
N SER A 22 -20.53 5.05 -4.69
CA SER A 22 -19.95 4.77 -6.00
C SER A 22 -20.77 5.41 -7.13
N GLU A 23 -22.10 5.32 -7.05
CA GLU A 23 -22.97 5.83 -8.11
C GLU A 23 -23.08 7.37 -8.11
N VAL A 24 -23.13 7.99 -6.92
CA VAL A 24 -23.03 9.45 -6.77
C VAL A 24 -21.70 9.97 -7.34
N LYS A 25 -20.60 9.25 -7.13
CA LYS A 25 -19.30 9.62 -7.69
C LYS A 25 -19.32 9.59 -9.23
N LYS A 26 -19.87 8.54 -9.84
CA LYS A 26 -20.00 8.46 -11.31
C LYS A 26 -20.81 9.62 -11.88
N HIS A 27 -21.93 9.99 -11.24
CA HIS A 27 -22.73 11.13 -11.68
C HIS A 27 -22.01 12.47 -11.51
N MET A 28 -21.26 12.66 -10.43
CA MET A 28 -20.42 13.85 -10.25
C MET A 28 -19.32 13.94 -11.31
N ASP A 29 -18.66 12.83 -11.62
CA ASP A 29 -17.62 12.77 -12.67
C ASP A 29 -18.22 13.08 -14.06
N PHE A 30 -19.43 12.58 -14.34
CA PHE A 30 -20.17 12.89 -15.57
C PHE A 30 -20.57 14.38 -15.67
N ILE A 31 -21.09 14.97 -14.59
CA ILE A 31 -21.45 16.40 -14.54
C ILE A 31 -20.19 17.26 -14.71
N THR A 32 -19.10 16.92 -14.04
CA THR A 32 -17.82 17.65 -14.14
C THR A 32 -17.27 17.61 -15.57
N SER A 33 -17.33 16.44 -16.22
CA SER A 33 -16.94 16.27 -17.62
C SER A 33 -17.79 17.14 -18.57
N ASN A 34 -19.10 17.18 -18.37
CA ASN A 34 -19.99 18.00 -19.20
C ASN A 34 -19.86 19.50 -18.92
N MET A 35 -19.56 19.92 -17.68
CA MET A 35 -19.24 21.31 -17.39
C MET A 35 -17.94 21.76 -18.07
N GLY A 36 -16.92 20.89 -18.12
CA GLY A 36 -15.71 21.14 -18.90
C GLY A 36 -15.98 21.34 -20.40
N LYS A 37 -17.01 20.68 -20.96
CA LYS A 37 -17.45 20.92 -22.35
C LYS A 37 -18.14 22.26 -22.54
N LEU A 38 -18.89 22.75 -21.55
CA LEU A 38 -19.51 24.09 -21.60
C LEU A 38 -18.48 25.22 -21.49
N ASP A 39 -17.42 25.02 -20.70
CA ASP A 39 -16.28 25.96 -20.64
C ASP A 39 -15.56 26.08 -21.98
N ASN A 40 -15.51 24.99 -22.76
CA ASN A 40 -14.97 25.02 -24.12
C ASN A 40 -15.82 25.86 -25.09
N VAL A 41 -17.15 25.95 -24.91
CA VAL A 41 -18.02 26.82 -25.72
C VAL A 41 -17.74 28.29 -25.42
N SER A 42 -17.58 28.64 -24.14
CA SER A 42 -17.21 30.01 -23.73
C SER A 42 -15.82 30.38 -24.26
N ARG A 43 -14.85 29.45 -24.21
CA ARG A 43 -13.52 29.65 -24.79
C ARG A 43 -13.59 29.81 -26.32
N ALA A 44 -14.34 28.98 -27.03
CA ALA A 44 -14.51 29.08 -28.48
C ALA A 44 -15.17 30.40 -28.91
N LEU A 45 -16.20 30.86 -28.19
CA LEU A 45 -16.83 32.16 -28.43
C LEU A 45 -15.87 33.33 -28.21
N ASN A 46 -15.01 33.24 -27.20
CA ASN A 46 -14.00 34.27 -26.93
C ASN A 46 -12.84 34.24 -27.96
N GLU A 47 -12.43 33.04 -28.41
CA GLU A 47 -11.43 32.87 -29.48
C GLU A 47 -11.95 33.42 -30.81
N GLY A 48 -13.20 33.10 -31.18
CA GLY A 48 -13.87 33.63 -32.38
C GLY A 48 -14.03 35.15 -32.33
N HIS A 49 -14.35 35.72 -31.17
CA HIS A 49 -14.38 37.18 -30.99
C HIS A 49 -13.00 37.82 -31.20
N ARG A 50 -11.93 37.16 -30.73
CA ARG A 50 -10.55 37.63 -30.92
C ARG A 50 -10.13 37.56 -32.38
N MET A 51 -10.50 36.50 -33.09
CA MET A 51 -10.24 36.34 -34.52
C MET A 51 -10.98 37.39 -35.36
N LEU A 52 -12.26 37.62 -35.09
CA LEU A 52 -13.04 38.66 -35.77
C LEU A 52 -12.50 40.07 -35.50
N GLY A 53 -11.90 40.31 -34.33
CA GLY A 53 -11.22 41.56 -33.99
C GLY A 53 -10.05 41.92 -34.90
N ASN A 54 -9.40 40.92 -35.51
CA ASN A 54 -8.25 41.11 -36.39
C ASN A 54 -8.63 41.24 -37.87
N ILE A 55 -9.86 40.90 -38.23
CA ILE A 55 -10.34 40.86 -39.63
C ILE A 55 -11.30 42.03 -39.92
N LEU A 56 -12.08 42.46 -38.93
CA LEU A 56 -13.09 43.50 -39.11
C LEU A 56 -12.48 44.90 -39.03
N CYS A 57 -12.81 45.77 -39.98
CA CYS A 57 -12.46 47.18 -39.89
C CYS A 57 -13.15 47.85 -38.69
N GLN A 58 -12.60 48.96 -38.20
CA GLN A 58 -13.05 49.66 -36.98
C GLN A 58 -14.58 49.93 -36.94
N LYS A 59 -15.20 50.26 -38.07
CA LYS A 59 -16.66 50.46 -38.16
C LYS A 59 -17.46 49.18 -37.89
N CYS A 60 -17.06 48.06 -38.48
CA CYS A 60 -17.73 46.77 -38.29
C CYS A 60 -17.49 46.23 -36.88
N LEU A 61 -16.28 46.41 -36.33
CA LEU A 61 -15.96 46.06 -34.95
C LEU A 61 -16.81 46.87 -33.96
N GLY A 62 -17.01 48.16 -34.24
CA GLY A 62 -17.92 49.03 -33.48
C GLY A 62 -19.38 48.57 -33.55
N ALA A 63 -19.86 48.17 -34.73
CA ALA A 63 -21.22 47.65 -34.91
C ALA A 63 -21.45 46.33 -34.16
N VAL A 64 -20.48 45.40 -34.22
CA VAL A 64 -20.54 44.12 -33.49
C VAL A 64 -20.51 44.34 -31.97
N LYS A 65 -19.64 45.25 -31.47
CA LYS A 65 -19.62 45.63 -30.04
C LYS A 65 -20.93 46.27 -29.61
N SER A 66 -21.47 47.21 -30.39
CA SER A 66 -22.78 47.85 -30.11
C SER A 66 -23.92 46.83 -30.09
N LYS A 67 -23.93 45.86 -31.03
CA LYS A 67 -24.96 44.80 -31.06
C LYS A 67 -24.85 43.84 -29.88
N ARG A 68 -23.62 43.50 -29.46
CA ARG A 68 -23.36 42.67 -28.28
C ARG A 68 -23.87 43.35 -27.00
N ILE A 69 -23.58 44.64 -26.84
CA ILE A 69 -24.07 45.46 -25.72
C ILE A 69 -25.61 45.58 -25.78
N GLU A 70 -26.19 45.77 -26.96
CA GLU A 70 -27.64 45.78 -27.16
C GLU A 70 -28.28 44.44 -26.74
N MET A 71 -27.70 43.29 -27.14
CA MET A 71 -28.21 41.97 -26.76
C MET A 71 -28.06 41.68 -25.26
N GLN A 72 -26.95 42.09 -24.64
CA GLN A 72 -26.76 41.95 -23.20
C GLN A 72 -27.73 42.86 -22.40
N SER A 73 -27.98 44.09 -22.87
CA SER A 73 -28.96 45.00 -22.26
C SER A 73 -30.42 44.53 -22.41
N LYS A 74 -30.74 43.77 -23.48
CA LYS A 74 -32.07 43.19 -23.71
C LYS A 74 -32.33 41.99 -22.81
N ASN A 75 -31.30 41.20 -22.49
CA ASN A 75 -31.41 40.10 -21.54
C ASN A 75 -31.56 40.58 -20.08
N GLU A 76 -31.04 41.75 -19.72
CA GLU A 76 -31.19 42.29 -18.37
C GLU A 76 -32.53 43.00 -18.13
N THR A 77 -33.30 43.33 -19.18
CA THR A 77 -34.55 44.11 -19.04
C THR A 77 -35.84 43.37 -19.43
N SER A 78 -35.79 42.12 -19.90
CA SER A 78 -37.00 41.38 -20.33
C SER A 78 -37.62 40.48 -19.25
N HIS A 79 -37.97 41.07 -18.11
CA HIS A 79 -39.07 40.55 -17.27
C HIS A 79 -40.14 41.64 -17.09
N LYS A 80 -40.77 42.07 -18.20
CA LYS A 80 -42.09 42.71 -18.20
C LYS A 80 -42.68 42.68 -19.61
N LYS A 81 -43.83 42.00 -19.73
CA LYS A 81 -44.72 41.98 -20.91
C LYS A 81 -44.88 43.40 -21.47
N LYS A 82 -44.36 43.66 -22.67
CA LYS A 82 -44.75 44.84 -23.46
C LYS A 82 -45.75 44.43 -24.53
N LYS A 83 -46.95 45.01 -24.43
CA LYS A 83 -47.94 45.06 -25.51
C LYS A 83 -47.28 45.71 -26.74
N LEU A 84 -47.32 45.03 -27.89
CA LEU A 84 -46.99 45.62 -29.18
C LEU A 84 -47.93 46.82 -29.43
N MET A 85 -47.36 48.01 -29.61
CA MET A 85 -48.06 49.10 -30.29
C MET A 85 -48.15 48.74 -31.77
N LYS A 86 -49.37 48.67 -32.29
CA LYS A 86 -49.61 48.59 -33.73
C LYS A 86 -49.11 49.88 -34.38
N LEU A 87 -48.32 49.74 -35.45
CA LEU A 87 -47.99 50.85 -36.35
C LEU A 87 -49.29 51.43 -36.92
N SER A 88 -49.32 52.74 -37.17
CA SER A 88 -50.46 53.35 -37.84
C SER A 88 -50.65 52.73 -39.23
N PRO A 89 -51.88 52.69 -39.77
CA PRO A 89 -52.15 52.10 -41.08
C PRO A 89 -51.28 52.69 -42.19
N GLU A 90 -50.95 53.97 -42.11
CA GLU A 90 -50.08 54.64 -43.09
C GLU A 90 -48.64 54.14 -43.01
N CYS A 91 -48.09 53.96 -41.80
CA CYS A 91 -46.75 53.38 -41.64
C CYS A 91 -46.70 51.92 -42.11
N GLN A 92 -47.76 51.14 -41.88
CA GLN A 92 -47.84 49.77 -42.36
C GLN A 92 -47.90 49.71 -43.89
N GLN A 93 -48.61 50.64 -44.53
CA GLN A 93 -48.66 50.76 -45.98
C GLN A 93 -47.30 51.11 -46.58
N VAL A 94 -46.59 52.08 -46.00
CA VAL A 94 -45.24 52.46 -46.45
C VAL A 94 -44.25 51.30 -46.28
N VAL A 95 -44.33 50.55 -45.18
CA VAL A 95 -43.50 49.35 -44.97
C VAL A 95 -43.80 48.28 -46.03
N ASN A 96 -45.07 48.08 -46.38
CA ASN A 96 -45.46 47.12 -47.42
C ASN A 96 -44.99 47.56 -48.82
N GLU A 97 -45.05 48.86 -49.13
CA GLU A 97 -44.56 49.41 -50.39
C GLU A 97 -43.03 49.29 -50.51
N ILE A 98 -42.29 49.62 -49.44
CA ILE A 98 -40.82 49.44 -49.38
C ILE A 98 -40.46 47.97 -49.55
N THR A 99 -41.18 47.06 -48.88
CA THR A 99 -40.95 45.61 -48.98
C THR A 99 -41.17 45.10 -50.41
N ASN A 100 -42.22 45.59 -51.09
CA ASN A 100 -42.49 45.23 -52.48
C ASN A 100 -41.45 45.77 -53.46
N VAL A 101 -40.91 46.97 -53.22
CA VAL A 101 -39.81 47.51 -54.04
C VAL A 101 -38.54 46.69 -53.83
N PHE A 102 -38.24 46.30 -52.58
CA PHE A 102 -37.10 45.44 -52.27
C PHE A 102 -37.18 44.09 -52.97
N MET A 103 -38.33 43.41 -52.90
CA MET A 103 -38.52 42.12 -53.58
C MET A 103 -38.43 42.22 -55.11
N LYS A 104 -38.85 43.35 -55.71
CA LYS A 104 -38.69 43.58 -57.15
C LYS A 104 -37.24 43.84 -57.55
N LEU A 105 -36.47 44.53 -56.69
CA LEU A 105 -35.05 44.80 -56.90
C LEU A 105 -34.21 43.52 -56.77
N GLU A 106 -34.58 42.64 -55.84
CA GLU A 106 -33.91 41.36 -55.61
C GLU A 106 -34.12 40.40 -56.78
N ARG A 107 -35.35 40.35 -57.34
CA ARG A 107 -35.66 39.55 -58.54
C ARG A 107 -34.99 40.05 -59.82
N SER A 108 -34.79 41.37 -59.97
CA SER A 108 -34.12 41.91 -61.16
C SER A 108 -32.60 41.76 -61.10
N GLN A 109 -32.02 41.51 -59.91
CA GLN A 109 -30.59 41.22 -59.74
C GLN A 109 -30.27 39.73 -59.92
N SER A 110 -31.24 38.82 -59.81
CA SER A 110 -31.01 37.37 -59.96
C SER A 110 -30.99 36.86 -61.41
N GLU A 111 -31.49 37.63 -62.39
CA GLU A 111 -31.63 37.14 -63.77
C GLU A 111 -30.41 37.40 -64.69
N ASN A 112 -29.32 38.00 -64.19
CA ASN A 112 -28.27 38.52 -65.08
C ASN A 112 -26.81 38.23 -64.68
N ARG A 113 -26.53 37.05 -64.10
CA ARG A 113 -25.15 36.49 -64.10
C ARG A 113 -25.19 34.99 -64.33
N GLY A 114 -24.68 34.60 -65.48
CA GLY A 114 -24.50 33.20 -65.84
C GLY A 114 -23.47 32.49 -64.96
N ASN A 115 -23.76 31.22 -64.70
CA ASN A 115 -22.85 30.07 -64.63
C ASN A 115 -21.46 30.26 -63.97
N GLU A 116 -21.37 31.04 -62.90
CA GLU A 116 -20.50 30.69 -61.78
C GLU A 116 -21.44 30.17 -60.70
N GLU A 117 -21.38 28.87 -60.44
CA GLU A 117 -22.15 28.17 -59.41
C GLU A 117 -21.64 28.67 -58.04
N TYR A 118 -22.07 29.87 -57.66
CA TYR A 118 -21.82 30.44 -56.34
C TYR A 118 -22.55 29.56 -55.34
N CYS A 119 -21.77 28.70 -54.67
CA CYS A 119 -22.17 27.99 -53.46
C CYS A 119 -22.92 28.97 -52.56
N THR A 120 -24.19 28.69 -52.33
CA THR A 120 -25.04 29.54 -51.50
C THR A 120 -24.45 29.64 -50.10
N LEU A 121 -24.70 30.75 -49.41
CA LEU A 121 -24.20 30.92 -48.04
C LEU A 121 -24.63 29.76 -47.11
N GLU A 122 -25.79 29.16 -47.39
CA GLU A 122 -26.30 27.95 -46.72
C GLU A 122 -25.41 26.73 -46.97
N GLU A 123 -25.02 26.47 -48.22
CA GLU A 123 -24.13 25.36 -48.59
C GLU A 123 -22.72 25.54 -48.00
N TYR A 124 -22.21 26.77 -47.93
CA TYR A 124 -20.94 27.07 -47.25
C TYR A 124 -20.99 26.69 -45.76
N TYR A 125 -22.04 27.10 -45.04
CA TYR A 125 -22.20 26.74 -43.62
C TYR A 125 -22.42 25.25 -43.42
N GLN A 126 -23.16 24.59 -44.32
CA GLN A 126 -23.32 23.14 -44.28
C GLN A 126 -21.97 22.43 -44.46
N GLN A 127 -21.14 22.90 -45.38
CA GLN A 127 -19.81 22.33 -45.61
C GLN A 127 -18.87 22.54 -44.42
N GLU A 128 -18.86 23.73 -43.82
CA GLU A 128 -18.06 24.02 -42.61
C GLU A 128 -18.50 23.16 -41.41
N MET A 129 -19.81 22.94 -41.25
CA MET A 129 -20.34 22.03 -40.22
C MET A 129 -19.88 20.59 -40.44
N VAL A 130 -19.93 20.10 -41.67
CA VAL A 130 -19.45 18.75 -42.03
C VAL A 130 -17.94 18.61 -41.77
N GLU A 131 -17.14 19.62 -42.10
CA GLU A 131 -15.71 19.62 -41.82
C GLU A 131 -15.40 19.61 -40.32
N MET A 132 -16.13 20.38 -39.51
CA MET A 132 -16.02 20.34 -38.05
C MET A 132 -16.45 18.99 -37.46
N GLU A 133 -17.53 18.40 -37.97
CA GLU A 133 -17.98 17.06 -37.56
C GLU A 133 -16.93 16.00 -37.90
N ASN A 134 -16.36 16.03 -39.10
CA ASN A 134 -15.28 15.13 -39.52
C ASN A 134 -14.04 15.29 -38.63
N MET A 135 -13.65 16.53 -38.30
CA MET A 135 -12.54 16.79 -37.38
C MET A 135 -12.82 16.23 -35.97
N HIS A 136 -14.06 16.34 -35.49
CA HIS A 136 -14.44 15.76 -34.21
C HIS A 136 -14.45 14.24 -34.22
N ILE A 137 -14.94 13.62 -35.30
CA ILE A 137 -14.91 12.17 -35.50
C ILE A 137 -13.46 11.67 -35.51
N GLU A 138 -12.56 12.35 -36.22
CA GLU A 138 -11.14 11.98 -36.28
C GLU A 138 -10.47 12.07 -34.90
N LYS A 139 -10.75 13.12 -34.12
CA LYS A 139 -10.26 13.24 -32.74
C LYS A 139 -10.78 12.12 -31.84
N ILE A 140 -12.04 11.72 -31.99
CA ILE A 140 -12.63 10.60 -31.23
C ILE A 140 -11.95 9.28 -31.61
N LEU A 141 -11.70 9.05 -32.90
CA LEU A 141 -11.00 7.86 -33.37
C LEU A 141 -9.57 7.80 -32.82
N ASN A 142 -8.83 8.90 -32.86
CA ASN A 142 -7.47 8.94 -32.32
C ASN A 142 -7.45 8.67 -30.80
N ILE A 143 -8.37 9.26 -30.03
CA ILE A 143 -8.50 8.97 -28.58
C ILE A 143 -8.84 7.49 -28.36
N HIS A 144 -9.70 6.92 -29.21
CA HIS A 144 -10.07 5.51 -29.10
C HIS A 144 -8.89 4.57 -29.37
N ASP A 145 -8.05 4.90 -30.35
CA ASP A 145 -6.83 4.15 -30.67
C ASP A 145 -5.79 4.26 -29.54
N GLU A 146 -5.57 5.46 -28.98
CA GLU A 146 -4.70 5.64 -27.81
C GLU A 146 -5.19 4.84 -26.58
N MET A 147 -6.51 4.80 -26.36
CA MET A 147 -7.08 3.97 -25.29
C MET A 147 -6.87 2.47 -25.54
N ARG A 148 -6.98 2.03 -26.81
CA ARG A 148 -6.77 0.63 -27.20
C ARG A 148 -5.32 0.21 -27.01
N GLU A 149 -4.36 1.07 -27.36
CA GLU A 149 -2.94 0.82 -27.11
C GLU A 149 -2.64 0.66 -25.62
N LYS A 150 -3.14 1.57 -24.79
CA LYS A 150 -3.00 1.47 -23.33
C LYS A 150 -3.67 0.21 -22.77
N GLU A 151 -4.83 -0.18 -23.28
CA GLU A 151 -5.48 -1.42 -22.87
C GLU A 151 -4.61 -2.65 -23.21
N ASN A 152 -3.97 -2.66 -24.37
CA ASN A 152 -3.06 -3.74 -24.77
C ASN A 152 -1.79 -3.77 -23.91
N GLU A 153 -1.24 -2.61 -23.56
CA GLU A 153 -0.11 -2.49 -22.63
C GLU A 153 -0.47 -3.06 -21.25
N TYR A 154 -1.61 -2.66 -20.67
CA TYR A 154 -2.07 -3.22 -19.40
C TYR A 154 -2.35 -4.73 -19.47
N LYS A 155 -2.91 -5.23 -20.59
CA LYS A 155 -3.11 -6.68 -20.78
C LYS A 155 -1.78 -7.44 -20.82
N LYS A 156 -0.74 -6.85 -21.40
CA LYS A 156 0.60 -7.45 -21.43
C LYS A 156 1.19 -7.49 -20.02
N ASP A 157 1.15 -6.37 -19.30
CA ASP A 157 1.65 -6.28 -17.93
C ASP A 157 0.96 -7.26 -16.99
N ILE A 158 -0.36 -7.43 -17.11
CA ILE A 158 -1.12 -8.43 -16.35
C ILE A 158 -0.61 -9.84 -16.63
N LYS A 159 -0.40 -10.21 -17.91
CA LYS A 159 0.10 -11.53 -18.27
C LYS A 159 1.52 -11.79 -17.74
N ASP A 160 2.39 -10.79 -17.79
CA ASP A 160 3.75 -10.87 -17.28
C ASP A 160 3.75 -11.05 -15.75
N LYS A 161 2.88 -10.31 -15.05
CA LYS A 161 2.70 -10.45 -13.59
C LYS A 161 2.07 -11.79 -13.21
N GLU A 162 1.14 -12.32 -13.99
CA GLU A 162 0.59 -13.67 -13.79
C GLU A 162 1.64 -14.76 -14.00
N ALA A 163 2.57 -14.58 -14.93
CA ALA A 163 3.70 -15.50 -15.11
C ALA A 163 4.65 -15.46 -13.89
N GLU A 164 4.95 -14.26 -13.38
CA GLU A 164 5.77 -14.08 -12.17
C GLU A 164 5.14 -14.75 -10.94
N VAL A 165 3.83 -14.55 -10.72
CA VAL A 165 3.09 -15.18 -9.62
C VAL A 165 3.10 -16.71 -9.74
N ARG A 166 2.95 -17.26 -10.96
CA ARG A 166 3.04 -18.71 -11.19
C ARG A 166 4.43 -19.25 -10.85
N ASN A 167 5.48 -18.53 -11.20
CA ASN A 167 6.85 -18.94 -10.88
C ASN A 167 7.10 -18.94 -9.36
N VAL A 168 6.70 -17.88 -8.65
CA VAL A 168 6.82 -17.81 -7.19
C VAL A 168 6.02 -18.91 -6.51
N ARG A 169 4.81 -19.22 -7.00
CA ARG A 169 4.00 -20.33 -6.46
C ARG A 169 4.71 -21.67 -6.61
N LYS A 170 5.34 -21.93 -7.76
CA LYS A 170 6.10 -23.14 -8.00
C LYS A 170 7.29 -23.25 -7.03
N GLN A 171 8.05 -22.17 -6.84
CA GLN A 171 9.15 -22.14 -5.87
C GLN A 171 8.67 -22.41 -4.43
N LEU A 172 7.50 -21.90 -4.05
CA LEU A 172 6.92 -22.16 -2.73
C LEU A 172 6.50 -23.63 -2.56
N GLU A 173 5.96 -24.24 -3.60
CA GLU A 173 5.64 -25.67 -3.63
C GLU A 173 6.91 -26.53 -3.49
N ASP A 174 7.98 -26.19 -4.22
CA ASP A 174 9.28 -26.87 -4.14
C ASP A 174 9.91 -26.73 -2.74
N MET A 175 9.89 -25.55 -2.13
CA MET A 175 10.37 -25.36 -0.75
C MET A 175 9.53 -26.14 0.28
N THR A 176 8.23 -26.29 0.02
CA THR A 176 7.32 -27.03 0.91
C THR A 176 7.62 -28.52 0.88
N THR A 177 7.86 -29.09 -0.31
CA THR A 177 8.23 -30.50 -0.45
C THR A 177 9.58 -30.78 0.20
N GLU A 178 10.58 -29.91 -0.01
CA GLU A 178 11.90 -30.05 0.61
C GLU A 178 11.83 -30.00 2.15
N ARG A 179 11.04 -29.07 2.71
CA ARG A 179 10.82 -28.98 4.15
C ARG A 179 10.19 -30.25 4.71
N ASP A 180 9.18 -30.79 4.02
CA ASP A 180 8.49 -32.00 4.46
C ASP A 180 9.41 -33.24 4.37
N ASP A 181 10.28 -33.32 3.36
CA ASP A 181 11.34 -34.33 3.27
C ASP A 181 12.41 -34.18 4.36
N GLY A 182 12.80 -32.94 4.67
CA GLY A 182 13.68 -32.64 5.80
C GLY A 182 13.08 -33.13 7.13
N LYS A 183 11.79 -32.88 7.34
CA LYS A 183 11.07 -33.36 8.52
C LYS A 183 11.03 -34.89 8.58
N ARG A 184 10.70 -35.57 7.47
CA ARG A 184 10.72 -37.04 7.39
C ARG A 184 12.09 -37.63 7.74
N ARG A 185 13.17 -37.02 7.24
CA ARG A 185 14.54 -37.44 7.57
C ARG A 185 14.87 -37.25 9.05
N ASN A 186 14.48 -36.12 9.63
CA ASN A 186 14.67 -35.86 11.07
C ASN A 186 13.89 -36.86 11.94
N ASP A 187 12.64 -37.15 11.60
CA ASP A 187 11.83 -38.13 12.32
C ASP A 187 12.46 -39.54 12.25
N ALA A 188 12.98 -39.92 11.08
CA ALA A 188 13.70 -41.18 10.91
C ALA A 188 15.01 -41.22 11.72
N MET A 189 15.76 -40.13 11.75
CA MET A 189 16.98 -40.02 12.55
C MET A 189 16.69 -40.07 14.05
N SER A 190 15.62 -39.41 14.50
CA SER A 190 15.17 -39.46 15.90
C SER A 190 14.81 -40.88 16.33
N LYS A 191 14.16 -41.67 15.46
CA LYS A 191 13.88 -43.09 15.72
C LYS A 191 15.16 -43.93 15.82
N LYS A 192 16.16 -43.66 14.97
CA LYS A 192 17.47 -44.34 15.06
C LYS A 192 18.20 -44.00 16.35
N LEU A 193 18.18 -42.75 16.78
CA LEU A 193 18.74 -42.31 18.07
C LEU A 193 18.11 -43.07 19.25
N GLN A 194 16.77 -43.17 19.28
CA GLN A 194 16.08 -43.97 20.30
C GLN A 194 16.50 -45.45 20.28
N SER A 195 16.73 -46.03 19.10
CA SER A 195 17.23 -47.40 19.02
C SER A 195 18.65 -47.54 19.56
N TYR A 196 19.51 -46.54 19.34
CA TYR A 196 20.85 -46.53 19.91
C TYR A 196 20.83 -46.41 21.44
N ASP A 197 19.99 -45.52 22.00
CA ASP A 197 19.82 -45.39 23.45
C ASP A 197 19.37 -46.71 24.10
N LYS A 198 18.51 -47.47 23.42
CA LYS A 198 18.10 -48.80 23.86
C LYS A 198 19.29 -49.78 23.85
N THR A 199 20.03 -49.86 22.75
CA THR A 199 21.21 -50.74 22.66
C THR A 199 22.29 -50.36 23.67
N GLU A 200 22.48 -49.07 23.96
CA GLU A 200 23.43 -48.60 24.98
C GLU A 200 23.01 -49.04 26.38
N SER A 201 21.70 -49.03 26.65
CA SER A 201 21.14 -49.52 27.92
C SER A 201 21.34 -51.03 28.08
N GLU A 202 21.08 -51.82 27.03
CA GLU A 202 21.35 -53.26 27.01
C GLU A 202 22.85 -53.56 27.22
N LEU A 203 23.75 -52.78 26.58
CA LEU A 203 25.19 -52.92 26.76
C LEU A 203 25.63 -52.61 28.20
N ARG A 204 25.01 -51.61 28.85
CA ARG A 204 25.24 -51.29 30.27
C ARG A 204 24.85 -52.46 31.17
N GLU A 205 23.72 -53.12 30.90
CA GLU A 205 23.27 -54.29 31.65
C GLU A 205 24.24 -55.47 31.50
N LEU A 206 24.60 -55.81 30.27
CA LEU A 206 25.60 -56.86 29.97
C LEU A 206 26.95 -56.60 30.64
N LYS A 207 27.40 -55.34 30.65
CA LYS A 207 28.64 -54.95 31.34
C LYS A 207 28.56 -55.18 32.85
N ASN A 208 27.41 -54.88 33.46
CA ASN A 208 27.18 -55.13 34.88
C ASN A 208 27.13 -56.63 35.19
N GLU A 209 26.52 -57.44 34.32
CA GLU A 209 26.47 -58.88 34.45
C GLU A 209 27.87 -59.52 34.33
N HIS A 210 28.66 -59.11 33.32
CA HIS A 210 30.05 -59.53 33.19
C HIS A 210 30.88 -59.20 34.44
N LYS A 211 30.66 -58.02 35.03
CA LYS A 211 31.32 -57.65 36.29
C LYS A 211 30.95 -58.62 37.42
N ARG A 212 29.67 -58.97 37.59
CA ARG A 212 29.21 -59.94 38.59
C ARG A 212 29.83 -61.32 38.35
N LEU A 213 29.77 -61.82 37.12
CA LEU A 213 30.35 -63.13 36.77
C LEU A 213 31.86 -63.19 37.03
N LYS A 214 32.57 -62.08 36.80
CA LYS A 214 33.99 -61.97 37.13
C LYS A 214 34.24 -62.07 38.64
N GLU A 215 33.47 -61.34 39.45
CA GLU A 215 33.56 -61.42 40.91
C GLU A 215 33.23 -62.84 41.44
N ASP A 216 32.27 -63.53 40.82
CA ASP A 216 31.95 -64.93 41.12
C ASP A 216 33.11 -65.88 40.79
N LEU A 217 33.76 -65.67 39.64
CA LEU A 217 34.90 -66.46 39.21
C LEU A 217 36.08 -66.27 40.16
N ASP A 218 36.40 -65.03 40.54
CA ASP A 218 37.44 -64.71 41.53
C ASP A 218 37.18 -65.40 42.88
N ARG A 219 35.90 -65.44 43.33
CA ARG A 219 35.52 -66.18 44.56
C ARG A 219 35.73 -67.68 44.43
N LYS A 220 35.36 -68.27 43.29
CA LYS A 220 35.58 -69.70 43.03
C LYS A 220 37.07 -70.04 42.98
N GLU A 221 37.90 -69.20 42.34
CA GLU A 221 39.35 -69.39 42.35
C GLU A 221 39.96 -69.33 43.76
N CYS A 222 39.50 -68.41 44.59
CA CYS A 222 39.92 -68.33 45.99
C CYS A 222 39.57 -69.61 46.77
N ASN A 223 38.36 -70.13 46.57
CA ASN A 223 37.92 -71.40 47.17
C ASN A 223 38.76 -72.59 46.68
N ILE A 224 39.07 -72.67 45.39
CA ILE A 224 39.94 -73.71 44.84
C ILE A 224 41.34 -73.62 45.47
N LYS A 225 41.91 -72.42 45.59
CA LYS A 225 43.21 -72.22 46.26
C LYS A 225 43.17 -72.69 47.72
N LYS A 226 42.07 -72.43 48.43
CA LYS A 226 41.88 -72.91 49.82
C LYS A 226 41.81 -74.44 49.86
N GLN A 227 41.01 -75.06 49.01
CA GLN A 227 40.87 -76.51 48.92
C GLN A 227 42.20 -77.19 48.54
N LYS A 228 42.99 -76.60 47.63
CA LYS A 228 44.34 -77.08 47.31
C LYS A 228 45.25 -77.09 48.53
N ARG A 229 45.29 -76.01 49.32
CA ARG A 229 46.08 -75.96 50.56
C ARG A 229 45.62 -77.01 51.58
N GLU A 230 44.31 -77.22 51.71
CA GLU A 230 43.76 -78.27 52.59
C GLU A 230 44.14 -79.67 52.10
N LEU A 231 44.13 -79.92 50.79
CA LEU A 231 44.60 -81.17 50.19
C LEU A 231 46.10 -81.37 50.42
N ASP A 232 46.93 -80.36 50.18
CA ASP A 232 48.38 -80.42 50.43
C ASP A 232 48.66 -80.73 51.91
N THR A 233 47.90 -80.13 52.83
CA THR A 233 48.02 -80.40 54.28
C THR A 233 47.64 -81.85 54.61
N LYS A 234 46.56 -82.37 54.02
CA LYS A 234 46.13 -83.77 54.18
C LYS A 234 47.11 -84.75 53.56
N GLU A 235 47.71 -84.43 52.40
CA GLU A 235 48.77 -85.23 51.79
C GLU A 235 50.04 -85.24 52.63
N GLU A 236 50.40 -84.09 53.22
CA GLU A 236 51.52 -83.96 54.15
C GLU A 236 51.26 -84.78 55.43
N ASP A 237 50.04 -84.76 55.97
CA ASP A 237 49.63 -85.61 57.08
C ASP A 237 49.73 -87.10 56.70
N ILE A 238 49.21 -87.51 55.54
CA ILE A 238 49.37 -88.88 55.02
C ILE A 238 50.86 -89.24 54.88
N ARG A 239 51.71 -88.32 54.42
CA ARG A 239 53.18 -88.49 54.36
C ARG A 239 53.82 -88.63 55.74
N ARG A 240 53.32 -87.94 56.76
CA ARG A 240 53.80 -88.03 58.16
C ARG A 240 53.30 -89.29 58.88
N TYR A 241 52.15 -89.82 58.49
CA TYR A 241 51.66 -91.12 59.00
C TYR A 241 52.25 -92.32 58.23
N ARG A 242 52.81 -92.10 57.02
CA ARG A 242 53.48 -93.14 56.23
C ARG A 242 54.72 -93.79 56.88
N PRO A 243 55.51 -93.16 57.78
CA PRO A 243 56.61 -93.82 58.47
C PRO A 243 56.17 -94.58 59.74
N SER A 244 54.88 -94.58 60.11
CA SER A 244 54.37 -95.38 61.25
C SER A 244 53.77 -96.74 60.84
N SER A 245 53.79 -97.07 59.54
CA SER A 245 53.37 -98.37 59.01
C SER A 245 54.36 -98.93 57.98
N SER A 246 55.65 -98.74 58.21
CA SER A 246 56.72 -99.37 57.42
C SER A 246 57.82 -99.87 58.36
N GLY A 247 57.62 -101.09 58.87
CA GLY A 247 58.59 -101.76 59.72
C GLY A 247 57.92 -102.82 60.57
N TYR A 248 57.70 -104.01 60.00
CA TYR A 248 57.97 -105.33 60.57
C TYR A 248 57.14 -106.44 59.87
N ILE A 249 57.90 -107.39 59.32
CA ILE A 249 57.64 -108.83 59.23
C ILE A 249 57.03 -109.38 57.93
N THR A 250 57.97 -109.89 57.13
CA THR A 250 57.95 -111.15 56.36
C THR A 250 57.09 -112.26 56.95
N GLY A 251 56.18 -112.84 56.15
CA GLY A 251 55.64 -114.17 56.43
C GLY A 251 54.34 -114.51 55.70
N SER A 252 54.46 -115.15 54.53
CA SER A 252 53.62 -116.26 54.03
C SER A 252 52.08 -116.10 53.92
N PHE A 253 51.59 -116.29 52.69
CA PHE A 253 50.20 -116.60 52.28
C PHE A 253 49.09 -115.53 52.51
N ALA A 254 48.98 -114.57 51.58
CA ALA A 254 47.69 -113.95 51.21
C ALA A 254 47.73 -113.25 49.83
N GLY A 255 48.29 -113.89 48.80
CA GLY A 255 48.46 -113.35 47.45
C GLY A 255 47.17 -113.14 46.62
N ASN A 256 46.00 -112.95 47.25
CA ASN A 256 44.73 -112.67 46.56
C ASN A 256 43.98 -111.43 47.06
N LYS A 257 44.35 -110.83 48.21
CA LYS A 257 43.62 -109.69 48.80
C LYS A 257 44.25 -108.32 48.49
N GLU A 258 45.58 -108.29 48.39
CA GLU A 258 46.34 -107.08 48.05
C GLU A 258 46.39 -106.84 46.53
N LEU A 259 46.40 -107.93 45.74
CA LEU A 259 46.13 -107.88 44.30
C LEU A 259 44.72 -107.36 44.02
N ALA A 260 43.72 -107.71 44.84
CA ALA A 260 42.35 -107.20 44.70
C ALA A 260 42.27 -105.69 45.01
N ARG A 261 42.94 -105.22 46.07
CA ARG A 261 43.00 -103.79 46.43
C ARG A 261 43.70 -102.93 45.38
N LEU A 262 44.87 -103.35 44.91
CA LEU A 262 45.60 -102.64 43.84
C LEU A 262 44.84 -102.69 42.51
N LYS A 263 44.10 -103.78 42.23
CA LYS A 263 43.24 -103.88 41.06
C LYS A 263 42.00 -102.99 41.17
N GLU A 264 41.50 -102.75 42.37
CA GLU A 264 40.38 -101.84 42.64
C GLU A 264 40.82 -100.36 42.54
N GLU A 265 42.00 -100.01 43.07
CA GLU A 265 42.61 -98.68 42.89
C GLU A 265 42.99 -98.40 41.42
N LEU A 266 43.51 -99.41 40.71
CA LEU A 266 43.79 -99.31 39.28
C LEU A 266 42.49 -99.13 38.48
N ASN A 267 41.43 -99.87 38.82
CA ASN A 267 40.12 -99.69 38.19
C ASN A 267 39.47 -98.34 38.52
N SER A 268 39.70 -97.79 39.72
CA SER A 268 39.23 -96.44 40.09
C SER A 268 39.98 -95.37 39.30
N SER A 269 41.31 -95.49 39.21
CA SER A 269 42.16 -94.58 38.44
C SER A 269 41.88 -94.66 36.93
N ASP A 270 41.59 -95.85 36.41
CA ASP A 270 41.23 -96.02 35.00
C ASP A 270 39.85 -95.41 34.69
N LYS A 271 38.89 -95.50 35.62
CA LYS A 271 37.60 -94.78 35.50
C LYS A 271 37.80 -93.27 35.49
N GLU A 272 38.66 -92.74 36.35
CA GLU A 272 38.98 -91.30 36.41
C GLU A 272 39.71 -90.82 35.14
N LEU A 273 40.63 -91.64 34.61
CA LEU A 273 41.25 -91.37 33.31
C LEU A 273 40.23 -91.41 32.16
N GLN A 274 39.24 -92.30 32.21
CA GLN A 274 38.17 -92.33 31.22
C GLN A 274 37.25 -91.11 31.29
N THR A 275 36.94 -90.59 32.49
CA THR A 275 36.16 -89.35 32.63
C THR A 275 36.94 -88.15 32.13
N LEU A 276 38.22 -88.02 32.49
CA LEU A 276 39.09 -86.95 32.00
C LEU A 276 39.28 -87.01 30.48
N ARG A 277 39.35 -88.21 29.88
CA ARG A 277 39.36 -88.37 28.42
C ARG A 277 38.08 -87.85 27.78
N LYS A 278 36.91 -88.17 28.33
CA LYS A 278 35.62 -87.66 27.84
C LYS A 278 35.53 -86.13 27.97
N GLU A 279 35.97 -85.58 29.09
CA GLU A 279 36.01 -84.12 29.29
C GLU A 279 36.96 -83.44 28.30
N ASN A 280 38.14 -84.02 28.03
CA ASN A 280 39.09 -83.48 27.07
C ASN A 280 38.54 -83.52 25.63
N GLU A 281 37.82 -84.58 25.25
CA GLU A 281 37.10 -84.63 23.97
C GLU A 281 35.98 -83.59 23.89
N ASN A 282 35.22 -83.37 24.96
CA ASN A 282 34.21 -82.30 25.01
C ASN A 282 34.85 -80.91 24.86
N LEU A 283 35.97 -80.65 25.54
CA LEU A 283 36.71 -79.38 25.43
C LEU A 283 37.30 -79.18 24.03
N LYS A 284 37.68 -80.24 23.32
CA LYS A 284 38.11 -80.15 21.92
C LYS A 284 36.97 -79.74 21.00
N LEU A 285 35.77 -80.29 21.22
CA LEU A 285 34.57 -79.91 20.46
C LEU A 285 34.22 -78.44 20.70
N GLU A 286 34.18 -78.01 21.96
CA GLU A 286 33.91 -76.61 22.34
C GLU A 286 34.96 -75.65 21.74
N ARG A 287 36.24 -76.03 21.76
CA ARG A 287 37.30 -75.26 21.09
C ARG A 287 37.06 -75.14 19.59
N GLY A 288 36.56 -76.19 18.95
CA GLY A 288 36.18 -76.19 17.53
C GLY A 288 35.06 -75.18 17.24
N ASP A 289 34.00 -75.19 18.05
CA ASP A 289 32.87 -74.27 17.92
C ASP A 289 33.29 -72.81 18.13
N LEU A 290 34.12 -72.54 19.14
CA LEU A 290 34.65 -71.19 19.40
C LEU A 290 35.55 -70.69 18.25
N LEU A 291 36.37 -71.56 17.67
CA LEU A 291 37.17 -71.19 16.48
C LEU A 291 36.28 -70.85 15.29
N GLN A 292 35.20 -71.62 15.08
CA GLN A 292 34.24 -71.34 14.02
C GLN A 292 33.50 -70.02 14.23
N GLN A 293 33.07 -69.72 15.47
CA GLN A 293 32.44 -68.45 15.81
C GLN A 293 33.39 -67.26 15.62
N ASN A 294 34.66 -67.41 16.04
CA ASN A 294 35.67 -66.37 15.87
C ASN A 294 35.96 -66.09 14.38
N GLY A 295 35.93 -67.13 13.53
CA GLY A 295 35.99 -66.97 12.07
C GLY A 295 34.85 -66.13 11.51
N LYS A 296 33.60 -66.46 11.88
CA LYS A 296 32.41 -65.68 11.46
C LYS A 296 32.48 -64.22 11.90
N LEU A 297 32.90 -63.98 13.14
CA LEU A 297 33.06 -62.62 13.67
C LEU A 297 34.16 -61.83 12.94
N GLN A 298 35.23 -62.49 12.50
CA GLN A 298 36.24 -61.84 11.66
C GLN A 298 35.68 -61.45 10.30
N ASP A 299 34.94 -62.35 9.64
CA ASP A 299 34.33 -62.07 8.34
C ASP A 299 33.31 -60.91 8.44
N GLU A 300 32.46 -60.91 9.47
CA GLU A 300 31.54 -59.80 9.76
C GLU A 300 32.30 -58.48 10.00
N LYS A 301 33.39 -58.52 10.75
CA LYS A 301 34.23 -57.34 10.99
C LYS A 301 34.82 -56.78 9.69
N TYR A 302 35.28 -57.63 8.78
CA TYR A 302 35.79 -57.19 7.47
C TYR A 302 34.68 -56.58 6.62
N SER A 303 33.49 -57.21 6.56
CA SER A 303 32.34 -56.68 5.82
C SER A 303 31.85 -55.34 6.37
N LEU A 304 31.80 -55.19 7.69
CA LEU A 304 31.46 -53.91 8.34
C LEU A 304 32.51 -52.84 8.04
N LYS A 305 33.79 -53.20 8.00
CA LYS A 305 34.87 -52.26 7.70
C LYS A 305 34.75 -51.71 6.28
N GLU A 306 34.50 -52.57 5.29
CA GLU A 306 34.26 -52.17 3.90
C GLU A 306 33.05 -51.24 3.77
N THR A 307 31.97 -51.54 4.51
CA THR A 307 30.77 -50.70 4.54
C THR A 307 31.04 -49.31 5.13
N ILE A 308 31.86 -49.24 6.20
CA ILE A 308 32.28 -47.97 6.81
C ILE A 308 33.11 -47.16 5.83
N ASP A 309 34.09 -47.78 5.18
CA ASP A 309 34.98 -47.09 4.24
C ASP A 309 34.20 -46.54 3.04
N SER A 310 33.24 -47.31 2.50
CA SER A 310 32.34 -46.85 1.44
C SER A 310 31.46 -45.66 1.89
N ARG A 311 30.93 -45.71 3.12
CA ARG A 311 30.15 -44.60 3.70
C ARG A 311 30.98 -43.34 3.92
N ASP A 312 32.24 -43.49 4.32
CA ASP A 312 33.16 -42.37 4.50
C ASP A 312 33.48 -41.68 3.17
N GLU A 313 33.67 -42.45 2.10
CA GLU A 313 33.85 -41.90 0.74
C GLU A 313 32.61 -41.12 0.26
N GLU A 314 31.41 -41.67 0.49
CA GLU A 314 30.14 -41.02 0.16
C GLU A 314 29.98 -39.69 0.94
N LEU A 315 30.31 -39.69 2.23
CA LEU A 315 30.30 -38.49 3.06
C LEU A 315 31.31 -37.44 2.59
N GLN A 316 32.52 -37.85 2.20
CA GLN A 316 33.52 -36.93 1.66
C GLN A 316 33.09 -36.32 0.33
N LYS A 317 32.44 -37.10 -0.54
CA LYS A 317 31.85 -36.58 -1.78
C LYS A 317 30.76 -35.55 -1.48
N SER A 318 29.82 -35.89 -0.60
CA SER A 318 28.75 -34.97 -0.21
C SER A 318 29.25 -33.67 0.44
N ARG A 319 30.35 -33.72 1.20
CA ARG A 319 31.02 -32.52 1.74
C ARG A 319 31.55 -31.61 0.64
N ARG A 320 32.24 -32.17 -0.36
CA ARG A 320 32.75 -31.42 -1.52
C ARG A 320 31.62 -30.78 -2.32
N ASP A 321 30.54 -31.53 -2.58
CA ASP A 321 29.37 -31.02 -3.30
C ASP A 321 28.72 -29.85 -2.54
N ASN A 322 28.59 -29.95 -1.22
CA ASN A 322 28.09 -28.86 -0.38
C ASN A 322 29.01 -27.63 -0.37
N GLU A 323 30.33 -27.81 -0.39
CA GLU A 323 31.28 -26.70 -0.48
C GLU A 323 31.17 -25.98 -1.83
N ASN A 324 31.03 -26.72 -2.93
CA ASN A 324 30.80 -26.14 -4.25
C ASN A 324 29.49 -25.36 -4.31
N LEU A 325 28.39 -25.92 -3.79
CA LEU A 325 27.10 -25.22 -3.71
C LEU A 325 27.18 -23.93 -2.88
N LYS A 326 27.97 -23.93 -1.79
CA LYS A 326 28.20 -22.72 -1.00
C LYS A 326 28.95 -21.65 -1.79
N LEU A 327 29.95 -22.04 -2.58
CA LEU A 327 30.69 -21.11 -3.44
C LEU A 327 29.78 -20.50 -4.52
N GLU A 328 28.96 -21.32 -5.18
CA GLU A 328 27.95 -20.85 -6.15
C GLU A 328 26.96 -19.87 -5.52
N GLN A 329 26.48 -20.16 -4.30
CA GLN A 329 25.62 -19.23 -3.57
C GLN A 329 26.31 -17.90 -3.26
N ILE A 330 27.58 -17.92 -2.88
CA ILE A 330 28.36 -16.69 -2.61
C ILE A 330 28.48 -15.85 -3.88
N GLU A 331 28.77 -16.47 -5.03
CA GLU A 331 28.88 -15.78 -6.32
C GLU A 331 27.54 -15.14 -6.75
N LEU A 332 26.44 -15.88 -6.60
CA LEU A 332 25.10 -15.36 -6.90
C LEU A 332 24.73 -14.18 -5.99
N ILE A 333 25.02 -14.28 -4.70
CA ILE A 333 24.80 -13.18 -3.73
C ILE A 333 25.63 -11.95 -4.14
N GLY A 334 26.88 -12.13 -4.55
CA GLY A 334 27.73 -11.04 -5.03
C GLY A 334 27.13 -10.32 -6.24
N SER A 335 26.69 -11.10 -7.25
CA SER A 335 26.07 -10.56 -8.46
C SER A 335 24.80 -9.76 -8.18
N LEU A 336 23.92 -10.27 -7.31
CA LEU A 336 22.71 -9.58 -6.89
C LEU A 336 22.99 -8.30 -6.08
N GLN A 337 24.06 -8.29 -5.27
CA GLN A 337 24.46 -7.09 -4.53
C GLN A 337 24.97 -5.98 -5.47
N ASP A 338 25.69 -6.34 -6.52
CA ASP A 338 26.19 -5.38 -7.50
C ASP A 338 25.06 -4.84 -8.39
N GLU A 339 24.09 -5.67 -8.78
CA GLU A 339 22.88 -5.21 -9.47
C GLU A 339 22.09 -4.23 -8.60
N LYS A 340 21.90 -4.55 -7.31
CA LYS A 340 21.25 -3.65 -6.36
C LYS A 340 21.98 -2.31 -6.24
N ARG A 341 23.32 -2.31 -6.26
CA ARG A 341 24.13 -1.09 -6.22
C ARG A 341 23.90 -0.24 -7.48
N SER A 342 23.93 -0.86 -8.66
CA SER A 342 23.68 -0.21 -9.94
C SER A 342 22.28 0.41 -10.02
N LEU A 343 21.25 -0.32 -9.59
CA LEU A 343 19.88 0.19 -9.56
C LEU A 343 19.73 1.37 -8.58
N LYS A 344 20.41 1.31 -7.42
CA LYS A 344 20.38 2.40 -6.44
C LYS A 344 21.01 3.68 -6.99
N GLU A 345 22.10 3.57 -7.74
CA GLU A 345 22.77 4.71 -8.38
C GLU A 345 21.88 5.34 -9.48
N LYS A 346 21.27 4.51 -10.33
CA LYS A 346 20.30 4.97 -11.35
C LYS A 346 19.10 5.68 -10.70
N LEU A 347 18.59 5.15 -9.59
CA LEU A 347 17.50 5.78 -8.86
C LEU A 347 17.93 7.13 -8.27
N GLY A 348 19.14 7.24 -7.73
CA GLY A 348 19.70 8.51 -7.28
C GLY A 348 19.73 9.57 -8.38
N GLY A 349 20.26 9.23 -9.56
CA GLY A 349 20.33 10.15 -10.69
C GLY A 349 18.94 10.64 -11.15
N THR A 350 17.95 9.75 -11.23
CA THR A 350 16.58 10.13 -11.62
C THR A 350 15.89 11.03 -10.60
N VAL A 351 16.15 10.84 -9.30
CA VAL A 351 15.65 11.72 -8.24
C VAL A 351 16.25 13.11 -8.36
N ASP A 352 17.54 13.22 -8.64
CA ASP A 352 18.21 14.52 -8.82
C ASP A 352 17.68 15.27 -10.04
N GLU A 353 17.46 14.57 -11.17
CA GLU A 353 16.82 15.15 -12.36
C GLU A 353 15.41 15.66 -12.06
N LEU A 354 14.61 14.89 -11.31
CA LEU A 354 13.26 15.28 -10.92
C LEU A 354 13.27 16.53 -10.04
N ASN A 355 14.19 16.62 -9.08
CA ASN A 355 14.35 17.78 -8.22
C ASN A 355 14.78 19.02 -9.01
N SER A 356 15.66 18.86 -10.00
CA SER A 356 16.05 19.95 -10.90
C SER A 356 14.85 20.47 -11.71
N ARG A 357 14.06 19.58 -12.33
CA ARG A 357 12.85 19.94 -13.08
C ARG A 357 11.80 20.60 -12.20
N LYS A 358 11.59 20.10 -10.98
CA LYS A 358 10.68 20.70 -10.00
C LYS A 358 11.08 22.14 -9.67
N SER A 359 12.38 22.37 -9.44
CA SER A 359 12.91 23.71 -9.16
C SER A 359 12.68 24.67 -10.34
N GLN A 360 12.89 24.21 -11.57
CA GLN A 360 12.62 25.00 -12.78
C GLN A 360 11.12 25.35 -12.90
N LEU A 361 10.22 24.38 -12.63
CA LEU A 361 8.78 24.61 -12.63
C LEU A 361 8.35 25.63 -11.57
N GLU A 362 8.92 25.57 -10.36
CA GLU A 362 8.62 26.53 -9.30
C GLU A 362 9.00 27.96 -9.69
N VAL A 363 10.15 28.15 -10.36
CA VAL A 363 10.58 29.45 -10.87
C VAL A 363 9.61 29.97 -11.94
N LEU A 364 9.22 29.13 -12.89
CA LEU A 364 8.28 29.51 -13.96
C LEU A 364 6.87 29.83 -13.42
N LEU A 365 6.41 29.11 -12.39
CA LEU A 365 5.13 29.37 -11.75
C LEU A 365 5.13 30.69 -10.98
N LYS A 366 6.22 31.02 -10.27
CA LYS A 366 6.34 32.31 -9.58
C LYS A 366 6.30 33.50 -10.54
N ALA A 367 6.91 33.38 -11.73
CA ALA A 367 6.94 34.44 -12.74
C ALA A 367 5.57 34.75 -13.39
N LYS A 368 4.57 33.88 -13.23
CA LYS A 368 3.24 34.03 -13.85
C LYS A 368 2.11 34.38 -12.88
N ARG A 369 2.40 34.59 -11.58
CA ARG A 369 1.34 34.86 -10.61
C ARG A 369 0.78 36.26 -10.77
N LYS A 370 -0.54 36.34 -10.86
CA LYS A 370 -1.26 37.63 -10.88
C LYS A 370 -1.45 38.09 -9.44
N GLN A 371 -1.25 39.37 -9.16
CA GLN A 371 -1.45 39.91 -7.81
C GLN A 371 -2.81 40.60 -7.72
N ILE A 372 -3.54 40.34 -6.64
CA ILE A 372 -4.75 41.09 -6.28
C ILE A 372 -4.60 41.68 -4.88
N VAL A 373 -5.06 42.93 -4.73
CA VAL A 373 -5.05 43.64 -3.46
C VAL A 373 -6.50 43.78 -2.97
N MET A 374 -6.72 43.47 -1.70
CA MET A 374 -7.98 43.71 -1.00
C MET A 374 -7.74 44.67 0.17
N GLY A 375 -8.58 45.69 0.29
CA GLY A 375 -8.56 46.58 1.45
C GLY A 375 -9.26 45.95 2.65
N LEU A 376 -8.76 46.19 3.86
CA LEU A 376 -9.35 45.74 5.10
C LEU A 376 -9.58 46.92 6.06
N TRP A 377 -10.85 47.30 6.24
CA TRP A 377 -11.27 48.37 7.14
C TRP A 377 -11.57 47.84 8.52
N LYS A 378 -10.96 48.44 9.56
CA LYS A 378 -11.06 47.97 10.95
C LYS A 378 -11.38 49.03 12.00
N GLU A 379 -11.34 50.32 11.66
CA GLU A 379 -11.38 51.46 12.61
C GLU A 379 -12.60 51.45 13.54
N ARG A 380 -13.72 50.84 13.12
CA ARG A 380 -14.96 50.72 13.91
C ARG A 380 -15.47 49.29 14.02
N SER A 381 -14.57 48.32 13.87
CA SER A 381 -14.95 46.90 13.84
C SER A 381 -15.40 46.35 15.20
N GLY A 382 -15.09 47.04 16.30
CA GLY A 382 -15.22 46.50 17.67
C GLY A 382 -14.17 45.43 17.99
N MET A 383 -13.17 45.22 17.12
CA MET A 383 -12.15 44.19 17.26
C MET A 383 -10.80 44.76 17.73
N GLY A 384 -10.15 44.07 18.66
CA GLY A 384 -8.76 44.35 19.02
C GLY A 384 -7.77 43.96 17.92
N LYS A 385 -6.57 44.57 17.93
CA LYS A 385 -5.51 44.31 16.94
C LYS A 385 -5.22 42.81 16.76
N THR A 386 -5.09 42.07 17.86
CA THR A 386 -4.82 40.62 17.84
C THR A 386 -5.90 39.85 17.09
N MET A 387 -7.18 40.18 17.29
CA MET A 387 -8.27 39.50 16.59
C MET A 387 -8.25 39.83 15.09
N VAL A 388 -7.98 41.09 14.73
CA VAL A 388 -7.86 41.49 13.32
C VAL A 388 -6.71 40.75 12.64
N ASP A 389 -5.57 40.57 13.31
CA ASP A 389 -4.43 39.83 12.78
C ASP A 389 -4.77 38.33 12.59
N ILE A 390 -5.49 37.72 13.53
CA ILE A 390 -6.00 36.34 13.42
C ILE A 390 -6.93 36.21 12.21
N ILE A 391 -7.93 37.08 12.07
CA ILE A 391 -8.85 37.07 10.94
C ILE A 391 -8.11 37.28 9.62
N THR A 392 -7.17 38.23 9.57
CA THR A 392 -6.39 38.51 8.36
C THR A 392 -5.59 37.29 7.94
N LYS A 393 -4.93 36.61 8.89
CA LYS A 393 -4.17 35.39 8.63
C LYS A 393 -5.07 34.26 8.11
N GLU A 394 -6.23 34.08 8.71
CA GLU A 394 -7.19 33.05 8.28
C GLU A 394 -7.83 33.35 6.93
N LEU A 395 -8.11 34.63 6.61
CA LEU A 395 -8.55 35.04 5.28
C LEU A 395 -7.46 34.80 4.23
N ILE A 396 -6.19 35.11 4.53
CA ILE A 396 -5.06 34.79 3.63
C ILE A 396 -4.94 33.28 3.42
N ARG A 397 -5.07 32.48 4.49
CA ARG A 397 -5.01 31.01 4.39
C ARG A 397 -6.15 30.45 3.54
N SER A 398 -7.38 30.85 3.83
CA SER A 398 -8.57 30.32 3.16
C SER A 398 -8.74 30.87 1.75
N VAL A 399 -8.92 32.18 1.61
CA VAL A 399 -9.16 32.86 0.32
C VAL A 399 -7.88 32.81 -0.54
N GLY A 400 -6.71 33.08 0.05
CA GLY A 400 -5.43 33.00 -0.68
C GLY A 400 -5.08 31.57 -1.11
N GLY A 401 -5.43 30.55 -0.32
CA GLY A 401 -5.30 29.16 -0.73
C GLY A 401 -6.20 28.79 -1.92
N GLN A 402 -7.42 29.32 -1.96
CA GLN A 402 -8.32 29.13 -3.11
C GLN A 402 -7.83 29.86 -4.36
N LEU A 403 -7.38 31.11 -4.23
CA LEU A 403 -6.84 31.93 -5.31
C LEU A 403 -5.48 31.42 -5.83
N GLY A 404 -4.66 30.83 -4.96
CA GLY A 404 -3.37 30.26 -5.32
C GLY A 404 -3.48 29.11 -6.33
N ARG A 405 -4.60 28.37 -6.35
CA ARG A 405 -4.89 27.36 -7.38
C ARG A 405 -5.01 27.95 -8.78
N ASP A 406 -5.40 29.23 -8.86
CA ASP A 406 -5.54 29.98 -10.11
C ASP A 406 -4.28 30.82 -10.43
N ASN A 407 -3.17 30.60 -9.71
CA ASN A 407 -1.96 31.43 -9.75
C ASN A 407 -2.23 32.90 -9.41
N ILE A 408 -3.09 33.16 -8.43
CA ILE A 408 -3.38 34.51 -7.95
C ILE A 408 -2.87 34.68 -6.51
N ASP A 409 -1.99 35.64 -6.30
CA ASP A 409 -1.51 36.01 -4.96
C ASP A 409 -2.39 37.12 -4.37
N LEU A 410 -3.04 36.82 -3.25
CA LEU A 410 -3.86 37.76 -2.50
C LEU A 410 -3.01 38.56 -1.50
N THR A 411 -3.10 39.88 -1.56
CA THR A 411 -2.54 40.80 -0.56
C THR A 411 -3.66 41.54 0.15
N ILE A 412 -3.79 41.36 1.46
CA ILE A 412 -4.74 42.12 2.29
C ILE A 412 -4.02 43.32 2.90
N ARG A 413 -4.49 44.53 2.60
CA ARG A 413 -3.91 45.78 3.16
C ARG A 413 -4.86 46.39 4.18
N PRO A 414 -4.42 46.68 5.42
CA PRO A 414 -5.21 47.44 6.37
C PRO A 414 -5.42 48.87 5.87
N CYS A 415 -6.64 49.39 5.97
CA CYS A 415 -7.02 50.71 5.46
C CYS A 415 -7.61 51.56 6.58
N LYS A 416 -7.23 52.85 6.56
CA LYS A 416 -7.69 53.86 7.50
C LYS A 416 -8.58 54.90 6.83
N THR A 417 -8.36 55.14 5.53
CA THR A 417 -9.13 56.07 4.72
C THR A 417 -9.60 55.38 3.45
N THR A 418 -10.73 55.83 2.88
CA THR A 418 -11.26 55.26 1.63
C THR A 418 -10.39 55.56 0.42
N SER A 419 -9.44 56.49 0.52
CA SER A 419 -8.41 56.78 -0.49
C SER A 419 -7.29 55.74 -0.54
N ASP A 420 -7.15 54.87 0.48
CA ASP A 420 -6.02 53.93 0.59
C ASP A 420 -6.06 52.80 -0.47
N ILE A 421 -7.23 52.53 -1.08
CA ILE A 421 -7.39 51.49 -2.11
C ILE A 421 -8.40 51.95 -3.18
N SER A 422 -7.95 52.80 -4.09
CA SER A 422 -8.73 53.18 -5.27
C SER A 422 -8.88 51.98 -6.22
N GLY A 423 -10.12 51.58 -6.52
CA GLY A 423 -10.44 50.54 -7.51
C GLY A 423 -10.32 49.08 -7.01
N ALA A 424 -10.02 48.85 -5.73
CA ALA A 424 -9.94 47.51 -5.15
C ALA A 424 -11.13 47.24 -4.21
N PRO A 425 -11.55 45.97 -4.04
CA PRO A 425 -12.61 45.64 -3.10
C PRO A 425 -12.18 45.96 -1.66
N LEU A 426 -13.08 46.62 -0.92
CA LEU A 426 -12.89 46.96 0.48
C LEU A 426 -13.73 46.03 1.36
N LEU A 427 -13.07 45.28 2.23
CA LEU A 427 -13.71 44.42 3.23
C LEU A 427 -13.76 45.14 4.57
N VAL A 428 -14.95 45.33 5.12
CA VAL A 428 -15.20 46.03 6.39
C VAL A 428 -15.47 44.99 7.46
N LEU A 429 -14.63 44.94 8.51
CA LEU A 429 -14.83 44.05 9.63
C LEU A 429 -15.93 44.58 10.55
N CYS A 430 -16.90 43.73 10.89
CA CYS A 430 -17.99 44.03 11.81
C CYS A 430 -18.15 42.90 12.82
N LEU A 431 -17.73 43.10 14.07
CA LEU A 431 -17.90 42.11 15.12
C LEU A 431 -19.34 42.12 15.65
N ASN A 432 -20.01 40.98 15.55
CA ASN A 432 -21.34 40.75 16.08
C ASN A 432 -21.25 39.87 17.34
N MET A 433 -21.04 40.51 18.49
CA MET A 433 -21.15 39.87 19.81
C MET A 433 -22.56 40.13 20.33
N SER A 434 -23.37 39.07 20.46
CA SER A 434 -24.78 39.06 20.88
C SER A 434 -25.33 40.26 21.68
N ARG A 435 -26.52 40.74 21.27
CA ARG A 435 -27.41 41.79 21.83
C ARG A 435 -26.88 43.24 21.92
N ILE A 436 -25.58 43.48 22.03
CA ILE A 436 -24.96 44.83 22.04
C ILE A 436 -23.78 44.86 21.04
N GLY A 437 -23.96 44.22 19.89
CA GLY A 437 -22.97 44.18 18.82
C GLY A 437 -22.92 45.51 18.05
N THR A 438 -21.79 45.77 17.39
CA THR A 438 -21.63 46.91 16.49
C THR A 438 -22.68 46.83 15.38
N ASN A 439 -23.46 47.89 15.17
CA ASN A 439 -24.37 47.94 14.04
C ASN A 439 -23.53 47.99 12.75
N ILE A 440 -23.94 47.28 11.69
CA ILE A 440 -23.28 47.38 10.37
C ILE A 440 -23.14 48.86 9.97
N GLN A 441 -24.13 49.69 10.33
CA GLN A 441 -24.11 51.13 10.08
C GLN A 441 -22.92 51.83 10.76
N ASP A 442 -22.58 51.45 11.99
CA ASP A 442 -21.46 52.03 12.73
C ASP A 442 -20.12 51.56 12.14
N ALA A 443 -20.06 50.31 11.69
CA ALA A 443 -18.87 49.73 11.08
C ALA A 443 -18.51 50.39 9.74
N ILE A 444 -19.53 50.83 8.98
CA ILE A 444 -19.36 51.55 7.70
C ILE A 444 -19.34 53.08 7.85
N GLU A 445 -19.51 53.61 9.06
CA GLU A 445 -19.48 55.04 9.31
C GLU A 445 -18.08 55.61 8.97
N GLY A 446 -18.05 56.72 8.23
CA GLY A 446 -16.81 57.34 7.74
C GLY A 446 -16.35 56.86 6.37
N ILE A 447 -17.00 55.85 5.76
CA ILE A 447 -16.72 55.43 4.39
C ILE A 447 -17.52 56.32 3.41
N GLN A 448 -16.82 57.25 2.76
CA GLN A 448 -17.40 58.26 1.84
C GLN A 448 -17.43 57.84 0.36
N ALA A 449 -16.85 56.69 0.00
CA ALA A 449 -16.74 56.21 -1.38
C ALA A 449 -18.02 55.53 -1.91
N ASP A 450 -18.05 55.25 -3.22
CA ASP A 450 -19.06 54.38 -3.83
C ASP A 450 -19.10 53.03 -3.10
N ARG A 451 -20.23 52.77 -2.45
CA ARG A 451 -20.42 51.63 -1.55
C ARG A 451 -20.54 50.30 -2.29
N THR A 452 -20.64 50.31 -3.62
CA THR A 452 -20.73 49.09 -4.45
C THR A 452 -19.48 48.22 -4.36
N ASN A 453 -18.31 48.80 -4.05
CA ASN A 453 -17.05 48.08 -3.84
C ASN A 453 -16.78 47.74 -2.37
N VAL A 454 -17.75 48.00 -1.49
CA VAL A 454 -17.63 47.81 -0.04
C VAL A 454 -18.42 46.57 0.38
N PHE A 455 -17.72 45.60 0.95
CA PHE A 455 -18.28 44.35 1.44
C PHE A 455 -18.13 44.31 2.96
N VAL A 456 -19.21 44.02 3.67
CA VAL A 456 -19.18 43.93 5.14
C VAL A 456 -19.01 42.47 5.55
N LEU A 457 -17.93 42.18 6.27
CA LEU A 457 -17.70 40.88 6.90
C LEU A 457 -18.22 40.91 8.34
N VAL A 458 -19.38 40.29 8.55
CA VAL A 458 -19.99 40.13 9.87
C VAL A 458 -19.41 38.89 10.52
N LEU A 459 -18.66 39.11 11.61
CA LEU A 459 -18.05 38.07 12.41
C LEU A 459 -18.95 37.76 13.60
N HIS A 460 -19.64 36.63 13.55
CA HIS A 460 -20.50 36.15 14.62
C HIS A 460 -19.66 35.49 15.69
N HIS A 461 -19.52 36.15 16.84
CA HIS A 461 -18.85 35.55 17.98
C HIS A 461 -19.78 34.52 18.63
N THR A 462 -19.48 33.24 18.44
CA THR A 462 -20.31 32.13 18.91
C THR A 462 -19.46 30.93 19.29
N ASN A 463 -19.99 30.05 20.14
CA ASN A 463 -19.34 28.78 20.44
C ASN A 463 -19.65 27.75 19.34
N LYS A 464 -18.75 26.79 19.15
CA LYS A 464 -18.86 25.74 18.12
C LYS A 464 -20.19 24.97 18.21
N ASP A 465 -20.67 24.72 19.42
CA ASP A 465 -21.93 23.99 19.68
C ASP A 465 -23.18 24.76 19.21
N ASN A 466 -23.07 26.09 19.08
CA ASN A 466 -24.19 26.96 18.71
C ASN A 466 -24.20 27.32 17.21
N LEU A 467 -23.28 26.77 16.40
CA LEU A 467 -23.17 27.08 14.97
C LEU A 467 -24.47 26.78 14.20
N SER A 468 -25.18 25.71 14.54
CA SER A 468 -26.44 25.32 13.88
C SER A 468 -27.59 26.28 14.15
N SER A 469 -27.54 27.01 15.26
CA SER A 469 -28.56 28.00 15.66
C SER A 469 -28.28 29.41 15.13
N LEU A 470 -27.10 29.62 14.53
CA LEU A 470 -26.68 30.92 14.04
C LEU A 470 -27.52 31.32 12.83
N THR A 471 -28.24 32.43 12.95
CA THR A 471 -28.95 33.03 11.81
C THR A 471 -28.07 34.12 11.17
N PRO A 472 -27.60 33.93 9.92
CA PRO A 472 -26.75 34.90 9.24
C PRO A 472 -27.39 36.30 9.18
N THR A 473 -26.61 37.34 9.43
CA THR A 473 -27.08 38.73 9.39
C THR A 473 -27.46 39.14 7.98
N SER A 474 -26.79 38.61 6.95
CA SER A 474 -27.14 38.85 5.54
C SER A 474 -28.60 38.51 5.19
N LEU A 475 -29.25 37.62 5.94
CA LEU A 475 -30.66 37.23 5.73
C LEU A 475 -31.66 38.15 6.45
N ARG A 476 -31.21 38.92 7.45
CA ARG A 476 -32.08 39.72 8.33
C ARG A 476 -32.05 41.21 8.02
N VAL A 477 -31.05 41.66 7.27
CA VAL A 477 -30.83 43.07 6.97
C VAL A 477 -31.84 43.59 5.95
N THR A 478 -32.70 44.52 6.38
CA THR A 478 -33.73 45.17 5.56
C THR A 478 -33.60 46.70 5.64
N GLY A 479 -32.60 47.28 4.97
CA GLY A 479 -32.39 48.73 4.91
C GLY A 479 -31.98 49.20 3.51
N SER A 480 -32.54 50.31 3.04
CA SER A 480 -32.23 50.88 1.71
C SER A 480 -30.77 51.34 1.57
N GLU A 481 -30.14 51.76 2.67
CA GLU A 481 -28.73 52.15 2.71
C GLU A 481 -27.78 50.96 2.59
N LEU A 482 -28.19 49.80 3.10
CA LEU A 482 -27.40 48.56 3.08
C LEU A 482 -27.47 47.86 1.71
N ARG A 483 -28.48 48.18 0.89
CA ARG A 483 -28.57 47.76 -0.53
C ARG A 483 -27.51 48.43 -1.42
N LYS A 484 -26.86 49.50 -0.95
CA LYS A 484 -25.78 50.17 -1.69
C LYS A 484 -24.42 49.49 -1.49
N LEU A 485 -24.31 48.53 -0.56
CA LEU A 485 -23.10 47.74 -0.33
C LEU A 485 -22.91 46.70 -1.45
N GLY A 486 -21.66 46.35 -1.74
CA GLY A 486 -21.31 45.24 -2.63
C GLY A 486 -21.77 43.87 -2.10
N GLY A 487 -21.91 43.75 -0.78
CA GLY A 487 -22.52 42.59 -0.13
C GLY A 487 -22.26 42.52 1.37
N ILE A 488 -23.01 41.66 2.04
CA ILE A 488 -22.81 41.29 3.45
C ILE A 488 -22.42 39.81 3.49
N ILE A 489 -21.31 39.51 4.14
CA ILE A 489 -20.72 38.18 4.23
C ILE A 489 -20.66 37.81 5.70
N ASP A 490 -21.25 36.67 6.05
CA ASP A 490 -21.28 36.18 7.41
C ASP A 490 -20.20 35.13 7.62
N MET A 491 -19.45 35.24 8.72
CA MET A 491 -18.52 34.23 9.19
C MET A 491 -18.71 33.97 10.67
N ALA A 492 -18.51 32.73 11.12
CA ALA A 492 -18.49 32.36 12.52
C ALA A 492 -17.07 32.37 13.08
N PHE A 493 -16.93 32.95 14.25
CA PHE A 493 -15.65 33.23 14.91
C PHE A 493 -15.74 32.94 16.41
N SER A 494 -14.62 32.57 17.02
CA SER A 494 -14.44 32.60 18.47
C SER A 494 -13.09 33.22 18.80
N SER A 495 -13.05 33.96 19.90
CA SER A 495 -11.81 34.58 20.39
C SER A 495 -10.72 33.55 20.71
N ASP A 496 -11.10 32.33 21.08
CA ASP A 496 -10.16 31.27 21.48
C ASP A 496 -9.64 30.46 20.28
N SER A 497 -10.46 30.30 19.23
CA SER A 497 -10.18 29.38 18.11
C SER A 497 -10.07 30.05 16.74
N GLY A 498 -10.32 31.36 16.63
CA GLY A 498 -10.34 32.06 15.36
C GLY A 498 -11.58 31.73 14.51
N LEU A 499 -11.39 31.67 13.19
CA LEU A 499 -12.46 31.28 12.26
C LEU A 499 -12.66 29.77 12.29
N TYR A 500 -13.91 29.32 12.40
CA TYR A 500 -14.25 27.89 12.38
C TYR A 500 -14.12 27.27 10.98
N GLU A 501 -13.76 25.99 10.93
CA GLU A 501 -13.92 25.16 9.73
C GLU A 501 -15.37 24.65 9.66
N CYS A 502 -16.24 25.45 9.03
CA CYS A 502 -17.65 25.14 8.86
C CYS A 502 -18.18 25.64 7.51
N ASP A 503 -19.33 25.12 7.09
CA ASP A 503 -19.93 25.45 5.79
C ASP A 503 -20.18 26.95 5.63
N LEU A 504 -20.55 27.66 6.70
CA LEU A 504 -20.73 29.11 6.66
C LEU A 504 -19.43 29.83 6.24
N ASN A 505 -18.32 29.48 6.85
CA ASN A 505 -17.02 30.10 6.57
C ASN A 505 -16.44 29.66 5.23
N ASN A 506 -16.64 28.40 4.84
CA ASN A 506 -16.26 27.90 3.53
C ASN A 506 -17.00 28.65 2.40
N ASN A 507 -18.33 28.77 2.54
CA ASN A 507 -19.16 29.54 1.60
C ASN A 507 -18.79 31.02 1.58
N ALA A 508 -18.44 31.60 2.73
CA ALA A 508 -17.99 32.98 2.81
C ALA A 508 -16.64 33.18 2.11
N ALA A 509 -15.68 32.28 2.31
CA ALA A 509 -14.40 32.31 1.61
C ALA A 509 -14.58 32.17 0.09
N GLU A 510 -15.45 31.26 -0.38
CA GLU A 510 -15.79 31.12 -1.80
C GLU A 510 -16.43 32.38 -2.39
N LYS A 511 -17.34 33.03 -1.64
CA LYS A 511 -17.92 34.31 -2.04
C LYS A 511 -16.86 35.39 -2.17
N ILE A 512 -15.95 35.51 -1.20
CA ILE A 512 -14.83 36.47 -1.25
C ILE A 512 -13.96 36.16 -2.47
N THR A 513 -13.58 34.90 -2.69
CA THR A 513 -12.80 34.47 -3.86
C THR A 513 -13.49 34.85 -5.18
N SER A 514 -14.80 34.62 -5.30
CA SER A 514 -15.59 35.00 -6.48
C SER A 514 -15.61 36.52 -6.70
N ILE A 515 -15.76 37.31 -5.62
CA ILE A 515 -15.67 38.76 -5.66
C ILE A 515 -14.28 39.15 -6.18
N MET A 516 -13.19 38.64 -5.58
CA MET A 516 -11.82 38.94 -5.99
C MET A 516 -11.60 38.65 -7.48
N ARG A 517 -12.07 37.51 -7.99
CA ARG A 517 -11.94 37.17 -9.42
C ARG A 517 -12.61 38.19 -10.35
N LYS A 518 -13.75 38.78 -9.96
CA LYS A 518 -14.43 39.81 -10.77
C LYS A 518 -13.58 41.07 -10.95
N TYR A 519 -12.80 41.43 -9.94
CA TYR A 519 -11.86 42.56 -10.00
C TYR A 519 -10.59 42.24 -10.82
N MET A 520 -10.43 41.01 -11.32
CA MET A 520 -9.33 40.63 -12.22
C MET A 520 -9.74 40.55 -13.70
N THR A 521 -11.03 40.59 -13.99
CA THR A 521 -11.58 40.53 -15.36
C THR A 521 -11.81 41.90 -16.00
N VAL A 522 -11.57 42.98 -15.25
CA VAL A 522 -11.50 44.37 -15.73
C VAL A 522 -10.04 44.72 -15.91
#